data_AF-A0A1X1Z5Z4-F1
#
_entry.id   AF-A0A1X1Z5Z4-F1
#
_cell.length_a   1.000
_cell.length_b   1.000
_cell.length_c   1.000
_cell.angle_alpha   90.00
_cell.angle_beta   90.00
_cell.angle_gamma   90.00
#
_symmetry.space_group_name_H-M   'P 1'
#
loop_
_entity.id
_entity.type
_entity.pdbx_description
1 polymer ?
#
loop_
_entity_poly.entity_id
_entity_poly.type
_entity_poly.pdbx_seq_one_letter_code
_entity_poly.pdbx_strand_id
1 'polypeptide(L)'
;MIEDAHLYRRLALLEQQVRLLSERVGVECPIFGSDTAPAPLEGGVPAEVVALARAGNAIAAIKLFREMTGAGLREAKEVVDSL
;
A
#
# COMPACT_ATOMS: atom_id res chain seq x y z
N MET A 1 19.44 15.27 0.94
CA MET A 1 18.28 15.69 0.14
C MET A 1 18.47 15.56 -1.38
N ILE A 2 19.69 15.42 -1.92
CA ILE A 2 19.89 15.18 -3.38
C ILE A 2 19.81 13.69 -3.73
N GLU A 3 20.25 12.80 -2.83
CA GLU A 3 20.19 11.34 -3.01
C GLU A 3 18.76 10.83 -3.20
N ASP A 4 17.80 11.43 -2.50
CA ASP A 4 16.38 11.09 -2.58
C ASP A 4 15.83 11.33 -3.99
N ALA A 5 16.18 12.47 -4.62
CA ALA A 5 15.68 12.83 -5.95
C ALA A 5 16.13 11.85 -7.05
N HIS A 6 17.37 11.35 -6.96
CA HIS A 6 17.89 10.35 -7.88
C HIS A 6 17.20 8.99 -7.68
N LEU A 7 16.95 8.61 -6.43
CA LEU A 7 16.23 7.39 -6.09
C LEU A 7 14.79 7.44 -6.61
N TYR A 8 14.06 8.54 -6.36
CA TYR A 8 12.70 8.73 -6.85
C TYR A 8 12.61 8.73 -8.37
N ARG A 9 13.55 9.38 -9.07
CA ARG A 9 13.61 9.34 -10.55
C ARG A 9 13.83 7.91 -11.06
N ARG A 10 14.70 7.15 -10.41
CA ARG A 10 14.97 5.76 -10.79
C ARG A 10 13.78 4.85 -10.49
N LEU A 11 13.09 5.07 -9.38
CA LEU A 11 11.88 4.34 -9.00
C LEU A 11 10.75 4.56 -10.02
N ALA A 12 10.51 5.82 -10.42
CA ALA A 12 9.47 6.14 -11.41
C ALA A 12 9.72 5.46 -12.78
N LEU A 13 10.98 5.40 -13.22
CA LEU A 13 11.34 4.70 -14.46
C LEU A 13 11.14 3.19 -14.34
N LEU A 14 11.47 2.61 -13.18
CA LEU A 14 11.22 1.19 -12.90
C LEU A 14 9.73 0.87 -12.91
N GLU A 15 8.89 1.67 -12.25
CA GLU A 15 7.43 1.50 -12.27
C GLU A 15 6.86 1.54 -13.69
N GLN A 16 7.32 2.50 -14.51
CA GLN A 16 6.92 2.59 -15.92
C GLN A 16 7.34 1.36 -16.73
N GLN A 17 8.58 0.87 -16.52
CA GLN A 17 9.08 -0.31 -17.22
C GLN A 17 8.28 -1.55 -16.85
N VAL A 18 7.92 -1.74 -15.58
CA VAL A 18 7.15 -2.91 -15.15
C VAL A 18 5.75 -2.91 -15.78
N ARG A 19 5.08 -1.76 -15.91
CA ARG A 19 3.80 -1.68 -16.64
C ARG A 19 3.93 -2.10 -18.10
N LEU A 20 4.96 -1.62 -18.79
CA LEU A 20 5.20 -1.99 -20.18
C LEU A 20 5.47 -3.48 -20.37
N LEU A 21 6.12 -4.11 -19.39
CA LEU A 21 6.39 -5.54 -19.38
C LEU A 21 5.12 -6.35 -19.07
N SER A 22 4.33 -5.96 -18.06
CA SER A 22 3.08 -6.66 -17.72
C SER A 22 2.08 -6.63 -18.86
N GLU A 23 1.93 -5.47 -19.54
CA GLU A 23 1.11 -5.34 -20.74
C GLU A 23 1.56 -6.28 -21.87
N ARG A 24 2.88 -6.42 -22.07
CA ARG A 24 3.42 -7.25 -23.15
C ARG A 24 3.27 -8.74 -22.89
N VAL A 25 3.35 -9.15 -21.62
CA VAL A 25 3.30 -10.55 -21.19
C VAL A 25 1.86 -11.00 -20.91
N GLY A 26 0.89 -10.07 -20.93
CA GLY A 26 -0.52 -10.37 -20.69
C GLY A 26 -0.83 -10.72 -19.23
N VAL A 27 0.02 -10.26 -18.31
CA VAL A 27 -0.16 -10.43 -16.87
C VAL A 27 -0.86 -9.17 -16.34
N GLU A 28 -1.85 -9.35 -15.48
CA GLU A 28 -2.52 -8.23 -14.81
C GLU A 28 -1.48 -7.35 -14.09
N CYS A 29 -1.50 -6.05 -14.38
CA CYS A 29 -0.53 -5.11 -13.83
C CYS A 29 -0.58 -5.11 -12.29
N PRO A 30 0.56 -5.23 -11.60
CA PRO A 30 0.61 -5.01 -10.16
C PRO A 30 0.16 -3.58 -9.85
N ILE A 31 -0.63 -3.42 -8.78
CA ILE A 31 -0.99 -2.09 -8.28
C ILE A 31 0.29 -1.51 -7.64
N PHE A 32 0.85 -0.47 -8.24
CA PHE A 32 1.97 0.26 -7.64
C PHE A 32 1.43 1.35 -6.71
N GLY A 33 2.15 1.67 -5.63
CA GLY A 33 1.73 2.73 -4.69
C GLY A 33 1.52 4.11 -5.34
N SER A 34 2.07 4.32 -6.54
CA SER A 34 1.86 5.52 -7.36
C SER A 34 0.52 5.53 -8.13
N ASP A 35 -0.22 4.42 -8.22
CA ASP A 35 -1.41 4.25 -9.09
C ASP A 35 -2.75 4.42 -8.38
N THR A 36 -2.79 4.76 -7.10
CA THR A 36 -4.05 4.84 -6.37
C THR A 36 -4.87 6.06 -6.78
N ALA A 37 -5.61 5.95 -7.88
CA ALA A 37 -6.91 6.63 -7.99
C ALA A 37 -7.85 6.04 -6.91
N PRO A 38 -8.80 6.82 -6.36
CA PRO A 38 -9.56 6.45 -5.17
C PRO A 38 -10.59 5.36 -5.49
N ALA A 39 -10.16 4.10 -5.55
CA ALA A 39 -11.02 2.98 -5.18
C ALA A 39 -11.15 2.95 -3.64
N PRO A 40 -12.19 2.33 -3.03
CA PRO A 40 -12.51 2.44 -1.59
C PRO A 40 -11.47 1.89 -0.59
N LEU A 41 -10.26 1.61 -1.06
CA LEU A 41 -9.08 1.24 -0.30
C LEU A 41 -8.39 2.54 0.15
N GLU A 42 -8.83 3.13 1.26
CA GLU A 42 -8.13 4.27 1.85
C GLU A 42 -6.69 3.84 2.19
N GLY A 43 -5.71 4.30 1.42
CA GLY A 43 -4.29 4.17 1.74
C GLY A 43 -3.68 2.76 1.67
N GLY A 44 -4.21 1.85 0.86
CA GLY A 44 -3.69 0.47 0.76
C GLY A 44 -4.06 -0.40 1.96
N VAL A 45 -5.01 0.06 2.77
CA VAL A 45 -5.54 -0.69 3.91
C VAL A 45 -6.84 -1.39 3.52
N PRO A 46 -7.00 -2.69 3.80
CA PRO A 46 -8.25 -3.39 3.55
C PRO A 46 -9.42 -2.72 4.28
N ALA A 47 -10.56 -2.57 3.61
CA ALA A 47 -11.72 -1.84 4.13
C ALA A 47 -12.22 -2.38 5.49
N GLU A 48 -12.04 -3.68 5.75
CA GLU A 48 -12.35 -4.31 7.04
C GLU A 48 -11.49 -3.80 8.19
N VAL A 49 -10.19 -3.54 7.94
CA VAL A 49 -9.29 -2.95 8.93
C VAL A 49 -9.70 -1.51 9.22
N VAL A 50 -10.08 -0.75 8.18
CA VAL A 50 -10.58 0.63 8.34
C VAL A 50 -11.89 0.66 9.13
N ALA A 51 -12.81 -0.26 8.86
CA ALA A 51 -14.06 -0.37 9.61
C ALA A 51 -13.81 -0.70 11.09
N LEU A 52 -12.87 -1.62 11.38
CA LEU A 52 -12.49 -1.99 12.74
C LEU A 52 -11.79 -0.84 13.49
N ALA A 53 -10.92 -0.08 12.80
CA ALA A 53 -10.26 1.09 13.35
C ALA A 53 -11.28 2.18 13.72
N ARG A 54 -12.19 2.51 12.79
CA ARG A 54 -13.26 3.50 13.01
C ARG A 54 -14.27 3.07 14.07
N ALA A 55 -14.47 1.77 14.26
CA ALA A 55 -15.30 1.21 15.34
C ALA A 55 -14.62 1.26 16.72
N GLY A 56 -13.41 1.80 16.84
CA GLY A 56 -12.65 1.88 18.09
C GLY A 56 -11.95 0.57 18.49
N ASN A 57 -11.97 -0.45 17.63
CA ASN A 57 -11.36 -1.75 17.85
C ASN A 57 -9.94 -1.83 17.26
N ALA A 58 -9.08 -0.90 17.69
CA ALA A 58 -7.71 -0.76 17.15
C ALA A 58 -6.89 -2.07 17.23
N ILE A 59 -7.05 -2.86 18.30
CA ILE A 59 -6.33 -4.13 18.46
C ILE A 59 -6.74 -5.15 17.38
N ALA A 60 -8.05 -5.24 17.07
CA ALA A 60 -8.55 -6.13 16.03
C ALA A 60 -8.11 -5.67 14.64
N ALA A 61 -8.14 -4.36 14.39
CA ALA A 61 -7.66 -3.75 13.14
C ALA A 61 -6.17 -4.06 12.90
N ILE A 62 -5.31 -3.86 13.90
CA ILE A 62 -3.87 -4.17 13.83
C ILE A 62 -3.66 -5.67 13.57
N LYS A 63 -4.41 -6.54 14.23
CA LYS A 63 -4.27 -7.99 14.08
C LYS A 63 -4.64 -8.44 12.66
N LEU A 64 -5.78 -7.98 12.15
CA LEU A 64 -6.25 -8.28 10.81
C LEU A 64 -5.29 -7.73 9.74
N PHE A 65 -4.80 -6.50 9.92
CA PHE A 65 -3.83 -5.90 9.01
C PHE A 65 -2.55 -6.74 8.89
N ARG A 66 -2.02 -7.23 10.02
CA ARG A 66 -0.84 -8.09 10.05
C ARG A 66 -1.06 -9.46 9.42
N GLU A 67 -2.23 -10.05 9.63
CA GLU A 67 -2.58 -11.35 9.02
C GLU A 67 -2.73 -11.24 7.50
N MET A 68 -3.26 -10.12 7.00
CA MET A 68 -3.48 -9.89 5.58
C MET A 68 -2.22 -9.44 4.82
N THR A 69 -1.41 -8.56 5.41
CA THR A 69 -0.25 -7.95 4.73
C THR A 69 1.10 -8.54 5.17
N GLY A 70 1.15 -9.27 6.27
CA GLY A 70 2.41 -9.73 6.88
C GLY A 70 3.22 -8.61 7.55
N ALA A 71 2.65 -7.41 7.69
CA ALA A 71 3.33 -6.24 8.23
C ALA A 71 3.79 -6.42 9.69
N GLY A 72 4.85 -5.69 10.04
CA GLY A 72 5.35 -5.65 11.42
C GLY A 72 4.33 -5.02 12.38
N LEU A 73 4.43 -5.31 13.68
CA LEU A 73 3.53 -4.73 14.68
C LEU A 73 3.57 -3.19 14.70
N ARG A 74 4.75 -2.62 14.44
CA ARG A 74 4.96 -1.17 14.38
C ARG A 74 4.24 -0.55 13.18
N GLU A 75 4.45 -1.11 11.99
CA GLU A 75 3.82 -0.64 10.75
C GLU A 75 2.31 -0.74 10.83
N ALA A 76 1.80 -1.88 11.33
CA ALA A 76 0.37 -2.09 11.50
C ALA A 76 -0.27 -1.08 12.47
N LYS A 77 0.44 -0.71 13.54
CA LYS A 77 -0.01 0.32 14.46
C LYS A 77 0.00 1.71 13.83
N GLU A 78 1.10 2.10 13.16
CA GLU A 78 1.21 3.40 12.48
C GLU A 78 0.08 3.59 11.47
N VAL A 79 -0.24 2.54 10.71
CA VAL A 79 -1.35 2.55 9.75
C VAL A 79 -2.70 2.71 10.44
N VAL A 80 -2.97 1.94 11.51
CA VAL A 80 -4.25 2.00 12.22
C VAL A 80 -4.43 3.31 13.00
N ASP A 81 -3.36 3.87 13.57
CA ASP A 81 -3.37 5.16 14.27
C ASP A 81 -3.56 6.35 13.30
N SER A 82 -3.33 6.15 11.99
CA SER A 82 -3.49 7.17 10.95
C SER A 82 -4.90 7.18 10.33
N LEU A 83 -5.80 6.26 10.69
CA LEU A 83 -7.17 6.09 10.18
C LEU A 83 -8.22 6.75 11.08
#